data_AF-A0A227J8D2-F1
#
_entry.id   AF-A0A227J8D2-F1
#
_cell.length_a   1.000
_cell.length_b   1.000
_cell.length_c   1.000
_cell.angle_alpha   90.00
_cell.angle_beta   90.00
_cell.angle_gamma   90.00
#
_symmetry.space_group_name_H-M   'P 1'
#
loop_
_entity.id
_entity.type
_entity.pdbx_description
1 polymer ?
#
loop_
_entity_poly.entity_id
_entity_poly.type
_entity_poly.pdbx_seq_one_letter_code
_entity_poly.pdbx_strand_id
1 'polypeptide(L)' 'GVVVYLETTIEKQLARTNRDKKRPLLQTDNPREVLEQLAEERNPLYEEVADYTVRTDDQSAKVVANQIVKMLEER' A
#
# COMPACT_ATOMS: atom_id res chain seq x y z
N GLY A 1 -16.45 3.43 -11.13
CA GLY A 1 -15.03 3.82 -11.26
C GLY A 1 -14.19 2.57 -11.35
N VAL A 2 -12.86 2.68 -11.32
CA VAL A 2 -11.97 1.54 -11.11
C VAL A 2 -11.19 1.77 -9.82
N VAL A 3 -11.11 0.76 -8.96
CA VAL A 3 -10.39 0.77 -7.68
C VAL A 3 -9.14 -0.08 -7.81
N VAL A 4 -7.99 0.52 -7.53
CA VAL A 4 -6.69 -0.17 -7.56
C VAL A 4 -6.09 -0.20 -6.17
N TYR A 5 -5.86 -1.38 -5.63
CA TYR A 5 -5.14 -1.58 -4.37
C TYR A 5 -3.63 -1.68 -4.62
N LEU A 6 -2.85 -0.80 -3.97
CA LEU A 6 -1.40 -0.83 -4.00
C LEU A 6 -0.86 -1.65 -2.82
N GLU A 7 -0.64 -2.94 -3.06
CA GLU A 7 -0.11 -3.86 -2.07
C GLU A 7 1.38 -3.54 -1.80
N THR A 8 1.76 -3.55 -0.52
CA THR A 8 3.14 -3.33 -0.09
C THR A 8 3.41 -3.98 1.27
N THR A 9 4.61 -4.54 1.44
CA THR A 9 5.00 -5.21 2.68
C THR A 9 5.09 -4.26 3.88
N ILE A 10 4.90 -4.78 5.09
CA ILE A 10 5.10 -4.02 6.35
C ILE A 10 6.49 -3.39 6.41
N GLU A 11 7.52 -4.09 5.93
CA GLU A 11 8.89 -3.59 5.91
C GLU A 11 9.05 -2.35 5.02
N LYS A 12 8.42 -2.35 3.84
CA LYS A 12 8.42 -1.18 2.94
C LYS A 12 7.58 -0.05 3.50
N GLN A 13 6.43 -0.33 4.11
CA GLN A 13 5.62 0.67 4.80
C GLN A 13 6.47 1.37 5.86
N LEU A 14 7.08 0.59 6.77
CA LEU A 14 7.92 1.11 7.84
C LEU A 14 9.07 1.97 7.28
N ALA A 15 9.81 1.47 6.28
CA ALA A 15 10.92 2.21 5.67
C ALA A 15 10.48 3.55 5.06
N ARG A 16 9.30 3.59 4.41
CA ARG A 16 8.73 4.80 3.78
C ARG A 16 8.14 5.77 4.81
N THR A 17 7.62 5.28 5.93
CA THR A 17 6.91 6.10 6.93
C THR A 17 7.74 6.52 8.14
N ASN A 18 8.91 5.91 8.36
CA ASN A 18 9.73 6.10 9.58
C ASN A 18 10.06 7.56 9.92
N ARG A 19 10.21 8.44 8.93
CA ARG A 19 10.54 9.87 9.15
C ARG A 19 9.35 10.82 9.02
N ASP A 20 8.16 10.28 8.77
CA ASP A 20 6.97 11.07 8.49
C ASP A 20 6.20 11.38 9.79
N LYS A 21 6.44 12.57 10.34
CA LYS A 21 5.76 13.08 11.54
C LYS A 21 4.28 13.38 11.32
N LYS A 22 3.78 13.37 10.08
CA LYS A 22 2.37 13.62 9.75
C LYS A 22 1.52 12.36 9.82
N ARG A 23 2.04 11.27 10.42
CA ARG A 23 1.35 10.00 10.60
C ARG A 23 1.08 9.74 12.08
N PRO A 24 0.00 10.29 12.66
CA PRO A 24 -0.30 10.19 14.10
C PRO A 24 -0.32 8.75 14.62
N LEU A 25 -0.92 7.82 13.87
CA LEU A 25 -0.98 6.40 14.25
C LEU A 25 0.40 5.74 14.36
N LEU A 26 1.41 6.27 13.65
CA LEU A 26 2.76 5.72 13.65
C LEU A 26 3.71 6.49 14.58
N GLN A 27 3.23 7.50 15.32
CA GLN A 27 4.01 8.20 16.34
C GLN A 27 3.96 7.43 17.67
N THR A 28 4.51 6.22 17.67
CA THR A 28 4.55 5.31 18.83
C THR A 28 5.93 4.65 18.92
N ASP A 29 6.21 3.99 20.04
CA ASP A 29 7.48 3.28 20.26
C ASP A 29 7.63 2.05 19.35
N ASN A 30 6.52 1.45 18.91
CA ASN A 30 6.52 0.28 18.01
C ASN A 30 5.61 0.49 16.77
N PRO A 31 6.05 1.28 15.77
CA PRO A 31 5.26 1.54 14.57
C PRO A 31 5.05 0.29 13.71
N ARG A 32 5.92 -0.74 13.85
CA ARG A 32 5.77 -2.00 13.12
C ARG A 32 4.51 -2.74 13.56
N GLU A 33 4.31 -2.89 14.86
CA GLU A 33 3.15 -3.56 15.43
C GLU A 33 1.84 -2.87 15.02
N VAL A 34 1.83 -1.53 15.00
CA VAL A 34 0.67 -0.78 14.49
C VAL A 34 0.41 -1.09 13.02
N LEU A 35 1.44 -1.13 12.18
CA LEU A 35 1.27 -1.47 10.76
C LEU A 35 0.76 -2.91 10.56
N GLU A 36 1.22 -3.86 11.38
CA GLU A 36 0.76 -5.25 11.34
C GLU A 36 -0.72 -5.38 11.74
N GLN A 37 -1.13 -4.73 12.83
CA GLN A 37 -2.55 -4.68 13.26
C GLN A 37 -3.43 -4.02 12.19
N LEU A 38 -3.00 -2.87 11.65
CA LEU A 38 -3.74 -2.20 10.59
C LEU A 38 -3.84 -3.05 9.31
N ALA A 39 -2.83 -3.86 9.00
CA ALA A 39 -2.86 -4.75 7.85
C ALA A 39 -3.86 -5.90 8.06
N GLU A 40 -3.90 -6.49 9.26
CA GLU A 40 -4.87 -7.54 9.61
C GLU A 40 -6.32 -7.05 9.46
N GLU A 41 -6.61 -5.84 9.92
CA GLU A 41 -7.96 -5.26 9.84
C GLU A 41 -8.32 -4.76 8.44
N ARG A 42 -7.36 -4.18 7.71
CA ARG A 42 -7.67 -3.39 6.50
C ARG A 42 -7.37 -4.10 5.19
N ASN A 43 -6.42 -5.03 5.15
CA ASN A 43 -6.11 -5.72 3.90
C ASN A 43 -7.32 -6.47 3.32
N PRO A 44 -8.13 -7.20 4.12
CA PRO A 44 -9.35 -7.84 3.60
C PRO A 44 -10.33 -6.82 3.00
N LEU A 45 -10.45 -5.63 3.61
CA LEU A 45 -11.32 -4.56 3.11
C LEU A 45 -10.79 -3.96 1.80
N TYR A 46 -9.47 -3.77 1.68
CA TYR A 46 -8.85 -3.29 0.45
C TYR A 46 -8.97 -4.32 -0.69
N GLU A 47 -8.80 -5.60 -0.38
CA GLU A 47 -8.98 -6.70 -1.33
C GLU A 47 -10.43 -6.83 -1.80
N GLU A 48 -11.41 -6.67 -0.91
CA GLU A 48 -12.83 -6.77 -1.23
C GLU A 48 -13.28 -5.71 -2.25
N VAL A 49 -12.78 -4.48 -2.11
CA VAL A 49 -13.20 -3.35 -2.96
C VAL A 49 -12.36 -3.18 -4.22
N ALA A 50 -11.22 -3.86 -4.33
CA ALA A 50 -10.29 -3.69 -5.44
C ALA A 50 -10.77 -4.41 -6.69
N ASP A 51 -10.85 -3.68 -7.81
CA ASP A 51 -10.95 -4.30 -9.13
C ASP A 51 -9.60 -4.93 -9.52
N TYR A 52 -8.49 -4.33 -9.07
CA TYR A 52 -7.13 -4.78 -9.34
C TYR A 52 -6.20 -4.56 -8.15
N THR A 53 -5.31 -5.52 -7.92
CA THR A 53 -4.23 -5.41 -6.93
C THR A 53 -2.88 -5.37 -7.61
N VAL A 54 -2.07 -4.37 -7.27
CA VAL A 54 -0.72 -4.17 -7.81
C VAL A 54 0.29 -4.17 -6.69
N ARG A 55 1.22 -5.12 -6.73
CA ARG A 55 2.39 -5.16 -5.84
C ARG A 55 3.35 -4.04 -6.21
N THR A 56 3.69 -3.22 -5.23
CA THR A 56 4.54 -2.03 -5.43
C THR A 56 5.97 -2.22 -4.93
N ASP A 57 6.37 -3.46 -4.67
CA ASP A 57 7.67 -3.77 -4.11
C ASP A 57 8.78 -3.58 -5.17
N ASP A 58 9.83 -2.85 -4.77
CA ASP A 58 11.04 -2.56 -5.57
C ASP A 58 10.86 -1.84 -6.92
N GLN A 59 9.64 -1.39 -7.23
CA GLN A 59 9.36 -0.59 -8.42
C GLN A 59 9.27 0.91 -8.11
N SER A 60 9.73 1.73 -9.05
CA SER A 60 9.51 3.19 -8.97
C SER A 60 8.04 3.53 -9.18
N ALA A 61 7.58 4.65 -8.61
CA ALA A 61 6.20 5.12 -8.80
C ALA A 61 5.80 5.25 -10.28
N LYS A 62 6.75 5.65 -11.15
CA LYS A 62 6.53 5.74 -12.61
C LYS A 62 6.26 4.38 -13.24
N VAL A 63 6.99 3.34 -12.82
CA VAL A 63 6.80 1.98 -13.32
C VAL A 63 5.44 1.44 -12.90
N VAL A 64 5.09 1.59 -11.62
CA VAL A 64 3.78 1.17 -11.09
C VAL A 64 2.64 1.89 -11.81
N ALA A 65 2.76 3.22 -12.00
CA ALA A 65 1.76 4.00 -12.73
C ALA A 65 1.58 3.51 -14.18
N ASN A 66 2.67 3.25 -14.90
CA ASN A 66 2.60 2.74 -16.27
C ASN A 66 1.99 1.34 -16.33
N GLN A 67 2.27 0.48 -15.35
CA GLN A 67 1.66 -0.84 -15.25
C GLN A 67 0.14 -0.73 -15.05
N ILE A 68 -0.31 0.19 -14.20
CA ILE A 68 -1.73 0.46 -13.99
C ILE A 68 -2.38 0.95 -15.29
N VAL A 69 -1.77 1.93 -15.97
CA VAL A 69 -2.30 2.44 -17.26
C VAL A 69 -2.46 1.31 -18.26
N LYS A 70 -1.42 0.48 -18.45
CA LYS A 70 -1.47 -0.65 -19.38
C LYS A 70 -2.56 -1.66 -19.02
N MET A 71 -2.69 -2.00 -17.73
CA MET A 71 -3.72 -2.90 -17.23
C MET A 71 -5.14 -2.38 -17.50
N LEU A 72 -5.33 -1.06 -17.44
CA LEU A 72 -6.62 -0.42 -17.71
C LEU A 72 -6.92 -0.30 -19.21
N GLU A 73 -5.90 -0.22 -20.07
CA GLU A 73 -6.04 -0.20 -21.54
C GLU A 73 -6.38 -1.59 -22.12
N GLU A 74 -5.94 -2.67 -21.45
CA GLU A 74 -6.20 -4.06 -21.83
C GLU A 74 -7.57 -4.60 -21.35
N ARG A 75 -8.37 -3.75 -20.69
CA ARG A 75 -9.72 -4.05 -20.21
C ARG A 75 -10.78 -3.82 -21.28
#